data_AF-A0A9P3BNM5-F1
#
_entry.id   AF-A0A9P3BNM5-F1
#
_cell.length_a   1.000
_cell.length_b   1.000
_cell.length_c   1.000
_cell.angle_alpha   90.00
_cell.angle_beta   90.00
_cell.angle_gamma   90.00
#
_symmetry.space_group_name_H-M   'P 1'
#
loop_
_entity.id
_entity.type
_entity.pdbx_description
1 polymer ?
#
loop_
_entity_poly.entity_id
_entity_poly.type
_entity_poly.pdbx_seq_one_letter_code
_entity_poly.pdbx_strand_id
1 'polypeptide(L)'
;MPGKQLSDPCVDCGDAEAILTLRTRCLCKTCYARFVNFKVFKRMENYRLRRNMPRTGPCKLLLPLSCGISSSVLLHVLNAQIQHELAKSHPSPGFDLHVLVIEPSSVYDGSPSYDEGFRLLQQTFPLHSFTRIPLHSIFELDPDLQEVISQFSKDGFADDTSLSDKDRLDAFRASIATSTSKVDVDYVLITRLVVAFANKMACRGVLWGDSDTRLAAKTLANVAKGRGSSLTWQVCDGMSPFGVEFNFPLRDLFKAEVHNYASFFPELTRLIIPDEPPSENVLTKNLSIDELMMRYVQTQGEKYPGVMANVTRTASKLQASLVPANVLQCSFCGAFMLNSGNNGAADTTAANRALELCYACNRSRPEVTC
;
A
#
# COMPACT_ATOMS: atom_id res chain seq x y z
N MET A 1 -11.70 51.05 -0.76
CA MET A 1 -12.66 49.97 -1.04
C MET A 1 -12.97 49.30 0.29
N PRO A 2 -14.24 49.24 0.73
CA PRO A 2 -14.57 48.51 1.95
C PRO A 2 -14.18 47.04 1.76
N GLY A 3 -13.35 46.52 2.67
CA GLY A 3 -12.91 45.13 2.64
C GLY A 3 -14.12 44.21 2.67
N LYS A 4 -14.11 43.18 1.81
CA LYS A 4 -15.17 42.18 1.73
C LYS A 4 -15.31 41.54 3.12
N GLN A 5 -16.42 41.81 3.83
CA GLN A 5 -16.69 41.18 5.12
C GLN A 5 -16.85 39.68 4.90
N LEU A 6 -16.00 38.89 5.54
CA LEU A 6 -16.07 37.44 5.51
C LEU A 6 -17.13 36.96 6.49
N SER A 7 -17.97 36.01 6.06
CA SER A 7 -19.06 35.47 6.88
C SER A 7 -18.55 34.40 7.86
N ASP A 8 -17.65 33.54 7.40
CA ASP A 8 -16.97 32.52 8.22
C ASP A 8 -15.48 32.46 7.83
N PRO A 9 -14.63 33.35 8.40
CA PRO A 9 -13.24 33.43 8.02
C PRO A 9 -12.47 32.16 8.41
N CYS A 10 -11.59 31.71 7.52
CA CYS A 10 -10.65 30.63 7.77
C CYS A 10 -9.83 30.90 9.04
N VAL A 11 -9.81 29.94 9.96
CA VAL A 11 -9.15 30.06 11.26
C VAL A 11 -7.62 30.24 11.13
N ASP A 12 -7.02 29.77 10.03
CA ASP A 12 -5.56 29.77 9.87
C ASP A 12 -5.01 31.04 9.22
N CYS A 13 -5.75 31.64 8.28
CA CYS A 13 -5.29 32.83 7.57
C CYS A 13 -6.11 34.08 7.86
N GLY A 14 -7.37 33.98 8.26
CA GLY A 14 -8.28 35.12 8.40
C GLY A 14 -8.66 35.83 7.09
N ASP A 15 -7.93 35.60 6.00
CA ASP A 15 -8.05 36.34 4.74
C ASP A 15 -9.02 35.73 3.70
N ALA A 16 -9.61 34.57 3.98
CA ALA A 16 -10.48 33.85 3.04
C ALA A 16 -11.62 33.14 3.78
N GLU A 17 -12.75 32.95 3.11
CA GLU A 17 -13.87 32.15 3.63
C GLU A 17 -13.43 30.70 3.87
N ALA A 18 -13.86 30.13 4.99
CA ALA A 18 -13.80 28.71 5.21
C ALA A 18 -14.73 27.97 4.23
N ILE A 19 -14.27 26.83 3.73
CA ILE A 19 -15.04 26.00 2.79
C ILE A 19 -15.30 24.59 3.31
N LEU A 20 -14.60 24.20 4.37
CA LEU A 20 -14.83 22.93 5.06
C LEU A 20 -14.41 23.02 6.52
N THR A 21 -14.86 22.04 7.31
CA THR A 21 -14.45 21.85 8.70
C THR A 21 -13.54 20.64 8.82
N LEU A 22 -12.27 20.88 9.13
CA LEU A 22 -11.32 19.84 9.50
C LEU A 22 -11.43 19.58 11.00
N ARG A 23 -12.17 18.53 11.37
CA ARG A 23 -12.45 18.15 12.77
C ARG A 23 -13.22 19.26 13.49
N THR A 24 -12.52 20.26 14.04
CA THR A 24 -13.09 21.44 14.72
C THR A 24 -12.60 22.76 14.13
N ARG A 25 -11.79 22.74 13.06
CA ARG A 25 -11.18 23.93 12.45
C ARG A 25 -11.80 24.21 11.09
N CYS A 26 -12.41 25.38 10.93
CA CYS A 26 -12.94 25.87 9.66
C CYS A 26 -11.79 26.42 8.80
N LEU A 27 -11.56 25.83 7.62
CA LEU A 27 -10.39 26.13 6.78
C LEU A 27 -10.80 26.48 5.34
N CYS A 28 -10.06 27.42 4.74
CA CYS A 28 -10.10 27.65 3.29
C CYS A 28 -9.30 26.58 2.53
N LYS A 29 -9.51 26.50 1.21
CA LYS A 29 -8.80 25.56 0.31
C LYS A 29 -7.28 25.55 0.51
N THR A 30 -6.66 26.73 0.54
CA THR A 30 -5.19 26.87 0.60
C THR A 30 -4.62 26.37 1.92
N CYS A 31 -5.26 26.73 3.04
CA CYS A 31 -4.82 26.29 4.37
C CYS A 31 -5.03 24.78 4.54
N TYR A 32 -6.12 24.24 3.99
CA TYR A 32 -6.34 22.80 3.97
C TYR A 32 -5.28 22.04 3.15
N ALA A 33 -5.00 22.51 1.92
CA ALA A 33 -3.96 21.92 1.09
C ALA A 33 -2.58 21.98 1.77
N ARG A 34 -2.28 23.08 2.48
CA ARG A 34 -1.05 23.22 3.27
C ARG A 34 -0.99 22.21 4.42
N PHE A 35 -2.11 21.98 5.12
CA PHE A 35 -2.19 20.95 6.17
C PHE A 35 -1.85 19.56 5.64
N VAL A 36 -2.49 19.14 4.54
CA VAL A 36 -2.24 17.83 3.91
C VAL A 36 -0.79 17.72 3.43
N ASN A 37 -0.29 18.74 2.74
CA ASN A 37 1.11 18.78 2.28
C ASN A 37 2.09 18.66 3.45
N PHE A 38 1.86 19.40 4.54
CA PHE A 38 2.74 19.39 5.70
C PHE A 38 2.81 18.02 6.38
N LYS A 39 1.68 17.30 6.48
CA LYS A 39 1.64 15.95 7.02
C LYS A 39 2.55 15.02 6.23
N VAL A 40 2.40 14.97 4.90
CA VAL A 40 3.25 14.14 4.03
C VAL A 40 4.71 14.61 4.07
N PHE A 41 4.95 15.92 4.00
CA PHE A 41 6.28 16.54 4.01
C PHE A 41 7.11 16.12 5.23
N LYS A 42 6.49 16.02 6.40
CA LYS A 42 7.14 15.58 7.63
C LYS A 42 7.54 14.11 7.60
N ARG A 43 6.71 13.25 7.00
CA ARG A 43 7.04 11.81 6.85
C ARG A 43 8.16 11.58 5.84
N MET A 44 8.28 12.46 4.85
CA MET A 44 9.33 12.40 3.83
C MET A 44 10.66 13.03 4.25
N GLU A 45 10.80 13.50 5.51
CA GLU A 45 11.97 14.25 5.97
C GLU A 45 13.28 13.48 5.81
N ASN A 46 13.29 12.16 6.10
CA ASN A 46 14.50 11.33 6.00
C ASN A 46 15.04 11.28 4.57
N TYR A 47 14.16 11.10 3.58
CA TYR A 47 14.55 11.08 2.16
C TYR A 47 14.93 12.46 1.65
N ARG A 48 14.13 13.48 1.99
CA ARG A 48 14.36 14.86 1.53
C ARG A 48 15.66 15.44 2.03
N LEU A 49 15.98 15.19 3.31
CA LEU A 49 17.23 15.63 3.93
C LEU A 49 18.35 14.61 3.79
N ARG A 50 18.11 13.45 3.15
CA ARG A 50 19.03 12.31 3.05
C ARG A 50 19.69 11.97 4.39
N ARG A 51 18.89 11.90 5.46
CA ARG A 51 19.39 11.52 6.79
C ARG A 51 19.82 10.05 6.74
N ASN A 52 21.04 9.77 7.19
CA ASN A 52 21.63 8.43 7.16
C ASN A 52 21.69 7.81 5.74
N MET A 53 21.75 8.64 4.70
CA MET A 53 21.84 8.22 3.31
C MET A 53 23.03 8.91 2.61
N PRO A 54 23.57 8.33 1.53
CA PRO A 54 24.58 8.99 0.71
C PRO A 54 24.13 10.39 0.28
N ARG A 55 24.96 11.39 0.58
CA ARG A 55 24.70 12.79 0.22
C ARG A 55 24.72 13.03 -1.28
N THR A 56 25.39 12.16 -2.02
CA THR A 56 25.56 12.18 -3.48
C THR A 56 24.94 10.93 -4.10
N GLY A 57 24.57 11.01 -5.38
CA GLY A 57 23.99 9.89 -6.15
C GLY A 57 22.45 9.87 -6.16
N PRO A 58 21.83 8.98 -6.95
CA PRO A 58 20.38 8.89 -7.06
C PRO A 58 19.75 8.34 -5.76
N CYS A 59 18.61 8.90 -5.37
CA CYS A 59 17.78 8.35 -4.29
C CYS A 59 16.39 8.07 -4.84
N LYS A 60 16.27 6.96 -5.58
CA LYS A 60 15.02 6.57 -6.23
C LYS A 60 14.07 5.92 -5.22
N LEU A 61 12.83 6.40 -5.15
CA LEU A 61 11.73 5.81 -4.40
C LEU A 61 10.67 5.31 -5.36
N LEU A 62 10.10 4.14 -5.05
CA LEU A 62 9.01 3.56 -5.81
C LEU A 62 7.66 3.97 -5.20
N LEU A 63 6.74 4.45 -6.02
CA LEU A 63 5.34 4.65 -5.64
C LEU A 63 4.45 3.71 -6.45
N PRO A 64 3.94 2.62 -5.86
CA PRO A 64 2.90 1.81 -6.46
C PRO A 64 1.61 2.62 -6.50
N LEU A 65 1.13 2.91 -7.70
CA LEU A 65 -0.09 3.67 -7.95
C LEU A 65 -1.20 2.70 -8.32
N SER A 66 -2.16 2.52 -7.41
CA SER A 66 -3.37 1.72 -7.66
C SER A 66 -4.44 2.48 -8.45
N CYS A 67 -4.16 3.74 -8.79
CA CYS A 67 -5.09 4.70 -9.40
C CYS A 67 -6.32 5.01 -8.53
N GLY A 68 -6.38 4.51 -7.30
CA GLY A 68 -7.38 4.91 -6.31
C GLY A 68 -7.00 6.24 -5.65
N ILE A 69 -7.97 6.86 -4.97
CA ILE A 69 -7.88 8.22 -4.44
C ILE A 69 -6.62 8.50 -3.61
N SER A 70 -6.26 7.60 -2.67
CA SER A 70 -5.14 7.83 -1.78
C SER A 70 -3.79 7.80 -2.53
N SER A 71 -3.60 6.85 -3.44
CA SER A 71 -2.36 6.75 -4.21
C SER A 71 -2.18 7.95 -5.14
N SER A 72 -3.26 8.42 -5.78
CA SER A 72 -3.25 9.60 -6.66
C SER A 72 -3.03 10.90 -5.90
N VAL A 73 -3.63 11.07 -4.72
CA VAL A 73 -3.38 12.22 -3.84
C VAL A 73 -1.94 12.23 -3.35
N LEU A 74 -1.39 11.06 -2.97
CA LEU A 74 0.01 10.96 -2.57
C LEU A 74 0.95 11.41 -3.70
N LEU A 75 0.73 10.92 -4.92
CA LEU A 75 1.50 11.35 -6.09
C LEU A 75 1.43 12.88 -6.29
N HIS A 76 0.23 13.46 -6.24
CA HIS A 76 0.03 14.89 -6.42
C HIS A 76 0.76 15.73 -5.37
N VAL A 77 0.67 15.32 -4.10
CA VAL A 77 1.37 15.99 -2.99
C VAL A 77 2.89 15.86 -3.14
N LEU A 78 3.41 14.68 -3.48
CA LEU A 78 4.84 14.48 -3.69
C LEU A 78 5.36 15.28 -4.90
N ASN A 79 4.61 15.34 -5.99
CA ASN A 79 4.94 16.16 -7.16
C ASN A 79 5.08 17.63 -6.77
N ALA A 80 4.11 18.19 -6.02
CA ALA A 80 4.16 19.58 -5.57
C ALA A 80 5.38 19.84 -4.66
N GLN A 81 5.74 18.89 -3.80
CA GLN A 81 6.93 19.00 -2.94
C GLN A 81 8.23 18.96 -3.75
N ILE A 82 8.33 18.07 -4.74
CA ILE A 82 9.49 17.96 -5.63
C ILE A 82 9.63 19.23 -6.48
N GLN A 83 8.54 19.73 -7.07
CA GLN A 83 8.52 21.00 -7.82
C GLN A 83 9.01 22.18 -6.96
N HIS A 84 8.50 22.29 -5.74
CA HIS A 84 8.93 23.33 -4.81
C HIS A 84 10.41 23.21 -4.43
N GLU A 85 10.93 21.99 -4.29
CA GLU A 85 12.35 21.77 -3.99
C GLU A 85 13.24 22.16 -5.18
N LEU A 86 12.85 21.78 -6.40
CA LEU A 86 13.56 22.12 -7.64
C LEU A 86 13.53 23.62 -7.96
N ALA A 87 12.51 24.34 -7.51
CA ALA A 87 12.38 25.78 -7.71
C ALA A 87 13.30 26.63 -6.78
N LYS A 88 13.97 26.03 -5.80
CA LYS A 88 14.89 26.74 -4.90
C LYS A 88 16.21 27.06 -5.59
N SER A 89 16.83 28.18 -5.21
CA SER A 89 18.16 28.57 -5.71
C SER A 89 19.25 27.53 -5.39
N HIS A 90 19.12 26.83 -4.26
CA HIS A 90 19.99 25.74 -3.85
C HIS A 90 19.12 24.52 -3.49
N PRO A 91 18.73 23.70 -4.48
CA PRO A 91 17.89 22.54 -4.24
C PRO A 91 18.66 21.52 -3.39
N SER A 92 18.00 20.93 -2.40
CA SER A 92 18.58 19.79 -1.69
C SER A 92 18.66 18.56 -2.61
N PRO A 93 19.54 17.59 -2.32
CA PRO A 93 19.69 16.38 -3.13
C PRO A 93 18.42 15.53 -3.27
N GLY A 94 17.43 15.73 -2.39
CA GLY A 94 16.08 15.18 -2.49
C GLY A 94 16.03 13.68 -2.77
N PHE A 95 14.96 13.28 -3.45
CA PHE A 95 14.71 11.94 -3.96
C PHE A 95 14.03 12.02 -5.33
N ASP A 96 14.22 10.98 -6.12
CA ASP A 96 13.55 10.80 -7.41
C ASP A 96 12.37 9.84 -7.22
N LEU A 97 11.26 10.11 -7.91
CA LEU A 97 10.06 9.28 -7.82
C LEU A 97 9.89 8.46 -9.10
N HIS A 98 9.81 7.14 -8.93
CA HIS A 98 9.38 6.21 -9.97
C HIS A 98 7.99 5.69 -9.63
N VAL A 99 7.03 5.89 -10.52
CA VAL A 99 5.65 5.47 -10.35
C VAL A 99 5.42 4.15 -11.06
N LEU A 100 4.96 3.14 -10.33
CA LEU A 100 4.62 1.82 -10.85
C LEU A 100 3.11 1.65 -10.87
N VAL A 101 2.54 1.44 -12.05
CA VAL A 101 1.12 1.10 -12.22
C VAL A 101 1.02 -0.39 -12.54
N ILE A 102 0.38 -1.14 -11.65
CA ILE A 102 -0.02 -2.53 -11.95
C ILE A 102 -1.35 -2.44 -12.69
N GLU A 103 -1.44 -3.04 -13.88
CA GLU A 103 -2.63 -2.90 -14.72
C GLU A 103 -3.88 -3.39 -13.98
N PRO A 104 -4.89 -2.52 -13.76
CA PRO A 104 -6.08 -2.91 -12.98
C PRO A 104 -6.81 -4.12 -13.56
N SER A 105 -6.86 -4.23 -14.90
CA SER A 105 -7.43 -5.37 -15.64
C SER A 105 -6.68 -6.69 -15.45
N SER A 106 -5.45 -6.66 -14.95
CA SER A 106 -4.68 -7.86 -14.60
C SER A 106 -4.88 -8.28 -13.13
N VAL A 107 -5.51 -7.43 -12.32
CA VAL A 107 -5.80 -7.67 -10.90
C VAL A 107 -7.28 -7.96 -10.69
N TYR A 108 -8.19 -7.21 -11.30
CA TYR A 108 -9.63 -7.38 -11.11
C TYR A 108 -10.31 -7.57 -12.45
N ASP A 109 -11.03 -8.70 -12.58
CA ASP A 109 -11.82 -9.01 -13.76
C ASP A 109 -12.86 -7.91 -14.02
N GLY A 110 -12.98 -7.51 -15.29
CA GLY A 110 -13.94 -6.48 -15.70
C GLY A 110 -13.53 -5.03 -15.43
N SER A 111 -12.32 -4.78 -14.90
CA SER A 111 -11.80 -3.41 -14.81
C SER A 111 -11.66 -2.77 -16.20
N PRO A 112 -12.03 -1.49 -16.37
CA PRO A 112 -11.84 -0.80 -17.64
C PRO A 112 -10.36 -0.69 -18.00
N SER A 113 -10.05 -0.60 -19.30
CA SER A 113 -8.70 -0.24 -19.72
C SER A 113 -8.32 1.12 -19.12
N TYR A 114 -7.12 1.19 -18.54
CA TYR A 114 -6.55 2.41 -17.96
C TYR A 114 -5.59 3.12 -18.93
N ASP A 115 -5.69 2.87 -20.24
CA ASP A 115 -4.79 3.47 -21.24
C ASP A 115 -4.90 5.00 -21.33
N GLU A 116 -6.11 5.54 -21.35
CA GLU A 116 -6.30 7.00 -21.33
C GLU A 116 -5.84 7.61 -20.01
N GLY A 117 -6.21 6.99 -18.89
CA GLY A 117 -5.80 7.41 -17.55
C GLY A 117 -4.29 7.44 -17.40
N PHE A 118 -3.57 6.42 -17.89
CA PHE A 118 -2.11 6.36 -17.85
C PHE A 118 -1.45 7.43 -18.71
N ARG A 119 -1.96 7.71 -19.92
CA ARG A 119 -1.44 8.82 -20.74
C ARG A 119 -1.64 10.17 -20.06
N LEU A 120 -2.83 10.39 -19.49
CA LEU A 120 -3.13 11.61 -18.76
C LEU A 120 -2.26 11.75 -17.51
N LEU A 121 -1.97 10.65 -16.83
CA LEU A 121 -1.08 10.61 -15.67
C LEU A 121 0.32 11.12 -16.02
N GLN A 122 0.90 10.62 -17.12
CA GLN A 122 2.22 11.04 -17.59
C GLN A 122 2.23 12.51 -18.02
N GLN A 123 1.16 12.99 -18.64
CA GLN A 123 1.01 14.40 -19.05
C GLN A 123 0.86 15.33 -17.83
N THR A 124 0.11 14.91 -16.82
CA THR A 124 -0.13 15.70 -15.60
C THR A 124 1.12 15.80 -14.72
N PHE A 125 1.95 14.75 -14.70
CA PHE A 125 3.12 14.66 -13.83
C PHE A 125 4.42 14.35 -14.58
N PRO A 126 4.88 15.23 -15.48
CA PRO A 126 5.99 14.95 -16.40
C PRO A 126 7.37 14.85 -15.71
N LEU A 127 7.47 15.22 -14.43
CA LEU A 127 8.72 15.17 -13.67
C LEU A 127 9.08 13.77 -13.17
N HIS A 128 8.20 12.78 -13.34
CA HIS A 128 8.36 11.45 -12.77
C HIS A 128 8.55 10.40 -13.86
N SER A 129 9.25 9.32 -13.49
CA SER A 129 9.35 8.14 -14.36
C SER A 129 8.16 7.23 -14.10
N PHE A 130 7.59 6.66 -15.15
CA PHE A 130 6.43 5.77 -15.06
C PHE A 130 6.73 4.42 -15.68
N THR A 131 6.25 3.35 -15.04
CA THR A 131 6.22 2.02 -15.65
C THR A 131 4.86 1.41 -15.39
N ARG A 132 4.30 0.79 -16.42
CA ARG A 132 3.07 0.02 -16.34
C ARG A 132 3.38 -1.44 -16.67
N ILE A 133 2.97 -2.35 -15.79
CA ILE A 133 3.12 -3.79 -15.99
C ILE A 133 1.86 -4.53 -15.53
N PRO A 134 1.51 -5.66 -16.15
CA PRO A 134 0.46 -6.52 -15.63
C PRO A 134 0.93 -7.31 -14.40
N LEU A 135 -0.01 -7.83 -13.61
CA LEU A 135 0.28 -8.62 -12.40
C LEU A 135 1.08 -9.88 -12.73
N HIS A 136 0.81 -10.54 -13.86
CA HIS A 136 1.51 -11.76 -14.28
C HIS A 136 3.00 -11.54 -14.61
N SER A 137 3.48 -10.30 -14.76
CA SER A 137 4.92 -10.00 -14.85
C SER A 137 5.70 -10.41 -13.59
N ILE A 138 5.01 -10.77 -12.51
CA ILE A 138 5.63 -11.36 -11.33
C ILE A 138 6.40 -12.66 -11.65
N PHE A 139 5.97 -13.46 -12.64
CA PHE A 139 6.73 -14.65 -13.06
C PHE A 139 8.11 -14.30 -13.66
N GLU A 140 8.23 -13.15 -14.34
CA GLU A 140 9.51 -12.65 -14.87
C GLU A 140 10.37 -12.03 -13.76
N LEU A 141 9.75 -11.27 -12.87
CA LEU A 141 10.46 -10.42 -11.91
C LEU A 141 10.84 -11.14 -10.62
N ASP A 142 10.10 -12.18 -10.24
CA ASP A 142 10.31 -13.00 -9.05
C ASP A 142 10.58 -14.45 -9.46
N PRO A 143 11.86 -14.83 -9.67
CA PRO A 143 12.23 -16.13 -10.23
C PRO A 143 11.82 -17.30 -9.33
N ASP A 144 11.68 -17.07 -8.03
CA ASP A 144 11.31 -18.10 -7.06
C ASP A 144 9.79 -18.33 -7.01
N LEU A 145 8.99 -17.50 -7.70
CA LEU A 145 7.53 -17.52 -7.59
C LEU A 145 6.95 -18.88 -7.99
N GLN A 146 7.44 -19.51 -9.06
CA GLN A 146 6.93 -20.79 -9.53
C GLN A 146 7.04 -21.86 -8.45
N GLU A 147 8.21 -21.96 -7.81
CA GLU A 147 8.43 -22.87 -6.69
C GLU A 147 7.55 -22.50 -5.49
N VAL A 148 7.46 -21.21 -5.17
CA VAL A 148 6.62 -20.68 -4.09
C VAL A 148 5.14 -21.00 -4.29
N ILE A 149 4.60 -20.87 -5.51
CA ILE A 149 3.21 -21.22 -5.84
C ILE A 149 3.00 -22.72 -5.74
N SER A 150 3.89 -23.54 -6.31
CA SER A 150 3.79 -25.00 -6.22
C SER A 150 3.76 -25.48 -4.76
N GLN A 151 4.64 -24.94 -3.91
CA GLN A 151 4.67 -25.30 -2.49
C GLN A 151 3.51 -24.69 -1.69
N PHE A 152 3.04 -23.50 -2.07
CA PHE A 152 1.85 -22.91 -1.48
C PHE A 152 0.61 -23.74 -1.79
N SER A 153 0.46 -24.21 -3.02
CA SER A 153 -0.73 -24.93 -3.47
C SER A 153 -0.77 -26.40 -3.07
N LYS A 154 0.37 -27.07 -2.93
CA LYS A 154 0.45 -28.53 -2.78
C LYS A 154 -0.38 -29.21 -3.88
N ASP A 155 -1.25 -30.16 -3.51
CA ASP A 155 -2.11 -30.89 -4.44
C ASP A 155 -3.34 -30.09 -4.92
N GLY A 156 -3.60 -28.90 -4.36
CA GLY A 156 -4.76 -28.09 -4.68
C GLY A 156 -4.63 -27.27 -5.97
N PHE A 157 -3.42 -27.18 -6.55
CA PHE A 157 -3.17 -26.57 -7.85
C PHE A 157 -1.81 -27.03 -8.40
N ALA A 158 -1.80 -27.46 -9.66
CA ALA A 158 -0.59 -27.78 -10.41
C ALA A 158 -0.34 -26.68 -11.46
N ASP A 159 0.84 -26.08 -11.41
CA ASP A 159 1.26 -25.05 -12.36
C ASP A 159 1.65 -25.67 -13.70
N ASP A 160 0.94 -25.28 -14.77
CA ASP A 160 1.22 -25.73 -16.13
C ASP A 160 2.13 -24.71 -16.84
N THR A 161 3.43 -25.00 -16.87
CA THR A 161 4.44 -24.14 -17.50
C THR A 161 4.33 -24.07 -19.03
N SER A 162 3.46 -24.86 -19.65
CA SER A 162 3.19 -24.76 -21.10
C SER A 162 2.24 -23.60 -21.44
N LEU A 163 1.50 -23.09 -20.46
CA LEU A 163 0.56 -21.98 -20.62
C LEU A 163 1.27 -20.62 -20.51
N SER A 164 0.57 -19.55 -20.94
CA SER A 164 1.08 -18.19 -20.75
C SER A 164 1.12 -17.81 -19.27
N ASP A 165 2.04 -16.93 -18.88
CA ASP A 165 2.13 -16.43 -17.49
C ASP A 165 0.82 -15.82 -16.99
N LYS A 166 0.04 -15.23 -17.89
CA LYS A 166 -1.31 -14.74 -17.59
C LYS A 166 -2.23 -15.91 -17.21
N ASP A 167 -2.34 -16.91 -18.06
CA ASP A 167 -3.24 -18.04 -17.84
C ASP A 167 -2.84 -18.85 -16.60
N ARG A 168 -1.53 -18.99 -16.35
CA ARG A 168 -0.97 -19.61 -15.13
C ARG A 168 -1.41 -18.86 -13.88
N LEU A 169 -1.28 -17.53 -13.88
CA LEU A 169 -1.70 -16.69 -12.76
C LEU A 169 -3.21 -16.76 -12.55
N ASP A 170 -3.99 -16.64 -13.63
CA ASP A 170 -5.45 -16.65 -13.58
C ASP A 170 -5.96 -18.00 -13.05
N ALA A 171 -5.37 -19.12 -13.49
CA ALA A 171 -5.68 -20.45 -12.98
C ALA A 171 -5.32 -20.61 -11.50
N PHE A 172 -4.14 -20.12 -11.08
CA PHE A 172 -3.75 -20.13 -9.66
C PHE A 172 -4.74 -19.34 -8.80
N ARG A 173 -5.10 -18.12 -9.21
CA ARG A 173 -6.04 -17.26 -8.47
C ARG A 173 -7.45 -17.86 -8.44
N ALA A 174 -7.87 -18.54 -9.51
CA ALA A 174 -9.15 -19.24 -9.58
C ALA A 174 -9.23 -20.44 -8.62
N SER A 175 -8.10 -21.09 -8.30
CA SER A 175 -8.04 -22.21 -7.34
C SER A 175 -8.31 -21.81 -5.88
N ILE A 176 -8.22 -20.51 -5.57
CA ILE A 176 -8.45 -20.00 -4.21
C ILE A 176 -9.95 -19.84 -3.96
N ALA A 177 -10.52 -20.59 -3.02
CA ALA A 177 -11.97 -20.68 -2.87
C ALA A 177 -12.63 -19.43 -2.25
N THR A 178 -12.10 -18.93 -1.12
CA THR A 178 -12.79 -17.90 -0.32
C THR A 178 -12.41 -16.47 -0.73
N SER A 179 -13.36 -15.53 -0.62
CA SER A 179 -13.12 -14.10 -0.87
C SER A 179 -11.98 -13.54 -0.01
N THR A 180 -11.92 -13.92 1.28
CA THR A 180 -10.81 -13.52 2.17
C THR A 180 -9.47 -14.05 1.69
N SER A 181 -9.39 -15.33 1.32
CA SER A 181 -8.14 -15.93 0.82
C SER A 181 -7.70 -15.29 -0.50
N LYS A 182 -8.63 -14.98 -1.41
CA LYS A 182 -8.33 -14.30 -2.69
C LYS A 182 -7.68 -12.93 -2.47
N VAL A 183 -8.32 -12.07 -1.67
CA VAL A 183 -7.80 -10.74 -1.36
C VAL A 183 -6.43 -10.82 -0.68
N ASP A 184 -6.22 -11.80 0.20
CA ASP A 184 -4.97 -11.99 0.92
C ASP A 184 -3.83 -12.51 0.02
N VAL A 185 -4.14 -13.44 -0.90
CA VAL A 185 -3.21 -13.94 -1.93
C VAL A 185 -2.85 -12.81 -2.90
N ASP A 186 -3.83 -12.08 -3.43
CA ASP A 186 -3.60 -10.95 -4.34
C ASP A 186 -2.72 -9.88 -3.69
N TYR A 187 -2.97 -9.55 -2.42
CA TYR A 187 -2.14 -8.61 -1.68
C TYR A 187 -0.68 -9.07 -1.57
N VAL A 188 -0.44 -10.37 -1.31
CA VAL A 188 0.91 -10.93 -1.26
C VAL A 188 1.58 -10.88 -2.63
N LEU A 189 0.88 -11.29 -3.69
CA LEU A 189 1.41 -11.27 -5.06
C LEU A 189 1.76 -9.83 -5.50
N ILE A 190 0.88 -8.86 -5.26
CA ILE A 190 1.15 -7.45 -5.54
C ILE A 190 2.36 -6.96 -4.75
N THR A 191 2.47 -7.31 -3.47
CA THR A 191 3.62 -6.91 -2.63
C THR A 191 4.92 -7.48 -3.19
N ARG A 192 4.94 -8.78 -3.55
CA ARG A 192 6.10 -9.43 -4.15
C ARG A 192 6.50 -8.80 -5.48
N LEU A 193 5.53 -8.54 -6.36
CA LEU A 193 5.76 -7.86 -7.64
C LEU A 193 6.37 -6.46 -7.43
N VAL A 194 5.80 -5.67 -6.52
CA VAL A 194 6.30 -4.32 -6.18
C VAL A 194 7.73 -4.39 -5.66
N VAL A 195 8.04 -5.34 -4.77
CA VAL A 195 9.38 -5.53 -4.20
C VAL A 195 10.37 -5.96 -5.28
N ALA A 196 10.02 -6.96 -6.10
CA ALA A 196 10.85 -7.44 -7.18
C ALA A 196 11.17 -6.31 -8.18
N PHE A 197 10.16 -5.51 -8.53
CA PHE A 197 10.34 -4.32 -9.36
C PHE A 197 11.22 -3.25 -8.69
N ALA A 198 11.01 -2.98 -7.39
CA ALA A 198 11.83 -2.04 -6.62
C ALA A 198 13.31 -2.45 -6.65
N ASN A 199 13.59 -3.75 -6.47
CA ASN A 199 14.94 -4.29 -6.52
C ASN A 199 15.54 -4.18 -7.93
N LYS A 200 14.80 -4.55 -8.98
CA LYS A 200 15.24 -4.41 -10.39
C LYS A 200 15.59 -2.97 -10.75
N MET A 201 14.84 -1.99 -10.22
CA MET A 201 15.04 -0.57 -10.47
C MET A 201 16.01 0.12 -9.50
N ALA A 202 16.61 -0.64 -8.58
CA ALA A 202 17.47 -0.16 -7.49
C ALA A 202 16.82 0.98 -6.68
N CYS A 203 15.52 0.84 -6.39
CA CYS A 203 14.79 1.76 -5.52
C CYS A 203 15.19 1.55 -4.06
N ARG A 204 15.41 2.64 -3.32
CA ARG A 204 15.75 2.60 -1.89
C ARG A 204 14.59 2.15 -1.01
N GLY A 205 13.37 2.49 -1.42
CA GLY A 205 12.17 2.20 -0.64
C GLY A 205 10.91 2.34 -1.46
N VAL A 206 9.82 1.85 -0.90
CA VAL A 206 8.47 1.89 -1.46
C VAL A 206 7.60 2.82 -0.62
N LEU A 207 6.91 3.74 -1.29
CA LEU A 207 5.95 4.66 -0.71
C LEU A 207 4.54 4.13 -0.97
N TRP A 208 3.91 3.58 0.05
CA TRP A 208 2.55 3.06 -0.04
C TRP A 208 1.52 4.17 0.20
N GLY A 209 0.48 4.20 -0.63
CA GLY A 209 -0.62 5.16 -0.55
C GLY A 209 -1.64 4.90 0.56
N ASP A 210 -1.36 4.05 1.55
CA ASP A 210 -2.32 3.77 2.62
C ASP A 210 -2.49 4.98 3.55
N SER A 211 -3.73 5.43 3.71
CA SER A 211 -4.14 6.46 4.68
C SER A 211 -4.28 5.88 6.09
N ASP A 212 -4.44 6.71 7.12
CA ASP A 212 -4.67 6.24 8.50
C ASP A 212 -5.84 5.24 8.56
N THR A 213 -6.95 5.59 7.90
CA THR A 213 -8.17 4.77 7.83
C THR A 213 -7.89 3.38 7.23
N ARG A 214 -7.10 3.34 6.15
CA ARG A 214 -6.70 2.10 5.49
C ARG A 214 -5.75 1.28 6.36
N LEU A 215 -4.78 1.93 7.00
CA LEU A 215 -3.84 1.29 7.92
C LEU A 215 -4.55 0.71 9.15
N ALA A 216 -5.54 1.40 9.71
CA ALA A 216 -6.36 0.90 10.82
C ALA A 216 -7.12 -0.37 10.41
N ALA A 217 -7.82 -0.32 9.26
CA ALA A 217 -8.55 -1.48 8.73
C ALA A 217 -7.61 -2.66 8.44
N LYS A 218 -6.47 -2.40 7.77
CA LYS A 218 -5.45 -3.40 7.46
C LYS A 218 -4.84 -4.02 8.73
N THR A 219 -4.66 -3.22 9.78
CA THR A 219 -4.20 -3.72 11.09
C THR A 219 -5.20 -4.71 11.67
N LEU A 220 -6.48 -4.33 11.76
CA LEU A 220 -7.53 -5.20 12.32
C LEU A 220 -7.72 -6.47 11.46
N ALA A 221 -7.70 -6.34 10.14
CA ALA A 221 -7.82 -7.46 9.22
C ALA A 221 -6.66 -8.46 9.38
N ASN A 222 -5.42 -7.95 9.45
CA ASN A 222 -4.25 -8.80 9.67
C ASN A 222 -4.29 -9.51 11.02
N VAL A 223 -4.70 -8.85 12.10
CA VAL A 223 -4.87 -9.50 13.40
C VAL A 223 -5.92 -10.61 13.31
N ALA A 224 -7.08 -10.34 12.72
CA ALA A 224 -8.16 -11.31 12.55
C ALA A 224 -7.75 -12.53 11.70
N LYS A 225 -6.90 -12.32 10.68
CA LYS A 225 -6.33 -13.39 9.84
C LYS A 225 -5.18 -14.16 10.50
N GLY A 226 -4.73 -13.77 11.68
CA GLY A 226 -3.57 -14.37 12.35
C GLY A 226 -2.21 -13.92 11.78
N ARG A 227 -2.16 -12.75 11.13
CA ARG A 227 -0.97 -12.10 10.54
C ARG A 227 -0.35 -11.07 11.48
N GLY A 228 -0.30 -11.37 12.78
CA GLY A 228 0.22 -10.44 13.79
C GLY A 228 1.70 -10.08 13.58
N SER A 229 2.53 -11.05 13.17
CA SER A 229 3.97 -10.82 12.95
C SER A 229 4.27 -9.90 11.77
N SER A 230 3.41 -9.87 10.74
CA SER A 230 3.62 -9.02 9.56
C SER A 230 3.20 -7.56 9.75
N LEU A 231 2.52 -7.22 10.85
CA LEU A 231 2.13 -5.83 11.13
C LEU A 231 3.34 -4.88 11.18
N THR A 232 4.46 -5.37 11.68
CA THR A 232 5.72 -4.62 11.85
C THR A 232 6.29 -4.04 10.55
N TRP A 233 5.84 -4.51 9.38
CA TRP A 233 6.25 -3.99 8.07
C TRP A 233 5.08 -3.72 7.13
N GLN A 234 3.93 -4.37 7.29
CA GLN A 234 2.75 -4.14 6.42
C GLN A 234 1.96 -2.88 6.77
N VAL A 235 2.06 -2.42 8.01
CA VAL A 235 1.36 -1.22 8.49
C VAL A 235 2.29 -0.25 9.20
N CYS A 236 3.59 -0.50 9.26
CA CYS A 236 4.58 0.31 9.98
C CYS A 236 5.69 0.75 9.02
N ASP A 237 6.20 1.96 9.20
CA ASP A 237 7.35 2.42 8.43
C ASP A 237 8.61 1.66 8.87
N GLY A 238 9.45 1.23 7.93
CA GLY A 238 10.70 0.57 8.24
C GLY A 238 11.11 -0.49 7.22
N MET A 239 12.13 -1.27 7.57
CA MET A 239 12.67 -2.30 6.70
C MET A 239 11.70 -3.48 6.60
N SER A 240 11.32 -3.86 5.38
CA SER A 240 10.53 -5.07 5.13
C SER A 240 11.41 -6.33 5.21
N PRO A 241 10.80 -7.53 5.37
CA PRO A 241 11.54 -8.80 5.31
C PRO A 241 12.27 -9.03 3.99
N PHE A 242 11.91 -8.28 2.95
CA PHE A 242 12.48 -8.38 1.61
C PHE A 242 13.65 -7.42 1.36
N GLY A 243 14.15 -6.75 2.40
CA GLY A 243 15.31 -5.84 2.29
C GLY A 243 15.01 -4.49 1.65
N VAL A 244 13.73 -4.14 1.47
CA VAL A 244 13.29 -2.84 0.95
C VAL A 244 12.53 -2.08 2.03
N GLU A 245 12.78 -0.78 2.18
CA GLU A 245 12.10 0.06 3.17
C GLU A 245 10.67 0.39 2.72
N PHE A 246 9.67 0.13 3.56
CA PHE A 246 8.29 0.48 3.33
C PHE A 246 7.92 1.72 4.14
N ASN A 247 7.24 2.66 3.50
CA ASN A 247 6.78 3.90 4.14
C ASN A 247 5.35 4.21 3.75
N PHE A 248 4.63 4.86 4.65
CA PHE A 248 3.22 5.20 4.51
C PHE A 248 3.03 6.71 4.73
N PRO A 249 3.33 7.56 3.72
CA PRO A 249 3.36 9.01 3.92
C PRO A 249 1.99 9.63 4.24
N LEU A 250 0.89 8.93 3.91
CA LEU A 250 -0.48 9.34 4.24
C LEU A 250 -0.97 8.82 5.61
N ARG A 251 -0.11 8.19 6.42
CA ARG A 251 -0.49 7.61 7.73
C ARG A 251 -1.22 8.59 8.65
N ASP A 252 -0.91 9.88 8.57
CA ASP A 252 -1.47 10.88 9.49
C ASP A 252 -2.72 11.58 8.95
N LEU A 253 -3.30 11.05 7.87
CA LEU A 253 -4.46 11.58 7.16
C LEU A 253 -5.58 10.54 7.07
N PHE A 254 -6.80 10.92 7.41
CA PHE A 254 -7.97 10.07 7.23
C PHE A 254 -8.38 9.99 5.76
N LYS A 255 -9.07 8.92 5.36
CA LYS A 255 -9.57 8.77 3.98
C LYS A 255 -10.51 9.93 3.58
N ALA A 256 -11.36 10.39 4.49
CA ALA A 256 -12.21 11.56 4.26
C ALA A 256 -11.38 12.84 4.04
N GLU A 257 -10.27 13.00 4.77
CA GLU A 257 -9.37 14.15 4.60
C GLU A 257 -8.66 14.11 3.23
N VAL A 258 -8.22 12.92 2.81
CA VAL A 258 -7.67 12.67 1.47
C VAL A 258 -8.70 12.96 0.38
N HIS A 259 -9.98 12.60 0.59
CA HIS A 259 -11.06 12.86 -0.35
C HIS A 259 -11.36 14.35 -0.50
N ASN A 260 -11.45 15.07 0.62
CA ASN A 260 -11.62 16.52 0.63
C ASN A 260 -10.45 17.24 -0.04
N TYR A 261 -9.23 16.71 0.06
CA TYR A 261 -8.10 17.24 -0.70
C TYR A 261 -8.32 17.03 -2.20
N ALA A 262 -8.63 15.81 -2.63
CA ALA A 262 -8.82 15.49 -4.04
C ALA A 262 -9.91 16.35 -4.71
N SER A 263 -11.01 16.64 -4.00
CA SER A 263 -12.12 17.45 -4.53
C SER A 263 -11.71 18.89 -4.87
N PHE A 264 -10.58 19.37 -4.35
CA PHE A 264 -10.05 20.70 -4.66
C PHE A 264 -9.19 20.77 -5.93
N PHE A 265 -8.80 19.64 -6.50
CA PHE A 265 -7.87 19.54 -7.62
C PHE A 265 -8.50 18.75 -8.77
N PRO A 266 -9.20 19.42 -9.71
CA PRO A 266 -9.90 18.77 -10.82
C PRO A 266 -9.02 17.86 -11.70
N GLU A 267 -7.73 18.14 -11.77
CA GLU A 267 -6.72 17.33 -12.45
C GLU A 267 -6.65 15.90 -11.91
N LEU A 268 -7.01 15.66 -10.65
CA LEU A 268 -7.06 14.33 -10.04
C LEU A 268 -8.30 13.54 -10.44
N THR A 269 -9.43 14.20 -10.73
CA THR A 269 -10.72 13.54 -10.99
C THR A 269 -10.64 12.55 -12.14
N ARG A 270 -9.92 12.89 -13.21
CA ARG A 270 -9.77 12.02 -14.40
C ARG A 270 -8.73 10.91 -14.23
N LEU A 271 -7.88 11.00 -13.20
CA LEU A 271 -6.85 10.01 -12.92
C LEU A 271 -7.34 8.95 -11.94
N ILE A 272 -8.28 9.30 -11.07
CA ILE A 272 -8.79 8.43 -10.03
C ILE A 272 -9.80 7.45 -10.62
N ILE A 273 -9.53 6.15 -10.49
CA ILE A 273 -10.54 5.11 -10.63
C ILE A 273 -11.39 5.17 -9.36
N PRO A 274 -12.70 5.48 -9.47
CA PRO A 274 -13.56 5.54 -8.30
C PRO A 274 -13.64 4.16 -7.64
N ASP A 275 -13.61 4.14 -6.30
CA ASP A 275 -13.90 2.91 -5.57
C ASP A 275 -15.31 2.46 -5.93
N GLU A 276 -15.50 1.18 -6.21
CA GLU A 276 -16.85 0.65 -6.38
C GLU A 276 -17.61 0.83 -5.06
N PRO A 277 -18.79 1.48 -5.08
CA PRO A 277 -19.54 1.71 -3.86
C PRO A 277 -19.85 0.36 -3.22
N PRO A 278 -19.61 0.20 -1.90
CA PRO A 278 -19.89 -1.06 -1.24
C PRO A 278 -21.38 -1.38 -1.41
N SER A 279 -21.69 -2.43 -2.16
CA SER A 279 -23.08 -2.86 -2.31
C SER A 279 -23.65 -3.21 -0.94
N GLU A 280 -24.69 -2.46 -0.53
CA GLU A 280 -25.41 -2.66 0.73
C GLU A 280 -26.17 -4.00 0.74
N ASN A 281 -26.43 -4.56 -0.45
CA ASN A 281 -27.12 -5.83 -0.64
C ASN A 281 -26.20 -7.06 -0.50
N VAL A 282 -24.88 -6.87 -0.37
CA VAL A 282 -23.95 -7.99 -0.16
C VAL A 282 -24.04 -8.45 1.29
N LEU A 283 -24.55 -9.66 1.50
CA LEU A 283 -24.54 -10.33 2.79
C LEU A 283 -23.12 -10.34 3.36
N THR A 284 -22.97 -10.01 4.65
CA THR A 284 -21.68 -9.96 5.36
C THR A 284 -20.83 -11.22 5.16
N LYS A 285 -21.47 -12.39 5.00
CA LYS A 285 -20.80 -13.68 4.75
C LYS A 285 -20.04 -13.76 3.42
N ASN A 286 -20.36 -12.90 2.46
CA ASN A 286 -19.73 -12.86 1.14
C ASN A 286 -18.59 -11.83 1.06
N LEU A 287 -18.41 -11.02 2.11
CA LEU A 287 -17.31 -10.05 2.19
C LEU A 287 -16.04 -10.74 2.66
N SER A 288 -14.92 -10.30 2.13
CA SER A 288 -13.61 -10.59 2.72
C SER A 288 -13.49 -9.92 4.10
N ILE A 289 -12.61 -10.46 4.96
CA ILE A 289 -12.27 -9.81 6.24
C ILE A 289 -11.75 -8.38 5.99
N ASP A 290 -10.96 -8.17 4.94
CA ASP A 290 -10.41 -6.86 4.58
C ASP A 290 -11.51 -5.84 4.23
N GLU A 291 -12.51 -6.24 3.43
CA GLU A 291 -13.68 -5.39 3.13
C GLU A 291 -14.52 -5.12 4.36
N LEU A 292 -14.76 -6.14 5.19
CA LEU A 292 -15.52 -6.01 6.43
C LEU A 292 -14.85 -5.01 7.37
N MET A 293 -13.53 -5.12 7.56
CA MET A 293 -12.76 -4.19 8.40
C MET A 293 -12.73 -2.79 7.81
N MET A 294 -12.64 -2.64 6.49
CA MET A 294 -12.71 -1.33 5.85
C MET A 294 -14.09 -0.67 6.08
N ARG A 295 -15.19 -1.40 5.88
CA ARG A 295 -16.55 -0.91 6.18
C ARG A 295 -16.72 -0.55 7.65
N TYR A 296 -16.20 -1.37 8.56
CA TYR A 296 -16.23 -1.10 10.00
C TYR A 296 -15.50 0.21 10.35
N VAL A 297 -14.28 0.41 9.86
CA VAL A 297 -13.50 1.61 10.14
C VAL A 297 -14.14 2.86 9.51
N GLN A 298 -14.72 2.76 8.32
CA GLN A 298 -15.42 3.89 7.70
C GLN A 298 -16.68 4.27 8.45
N THR A 299 -17.52 3.30 8.85
CA THR A 299 -18.82 3.59 9.47
C THR A 299 -18.74 3.85 10.98
N GLN A 300 -17.96 3.06 11.71
CA GLN A 300 -17.84 3.19 13.17
C GLN A 300 -16.65 4.06 13.58
N GLY A 301 -15.61 4.14 12.75
CA GLY A 301 -14.46 5.00 13.02
C GLY A 301 -14.79 6.49 12.95
N GLU A 302 -15.79 6.90 12.17
CA GLU A 302 -16.28 8.29 12.15
C GLU A 302 -16.85 8.73 13.50
N LYS A 303 -17.50 7.82 14.23
CA LYS A 303 -18.04 8.09 15.57
C LYS A 303 -16.95 8.19 16.62
N TYR A 304 -15.83 7.49 16.40
CA TYR A 304 -14.73 7.37 17.36
C TYR A 304 -13.35 7.51 16.69
N PRO A 305 -13.02 8.70 16.14
CA PRO A 305 -11.78 8.90 15.39
C PRO A 305 -10.52 8.65 16.24
N GLY A 306 -10.60 8.86 17.56
CA GLY A 306 -9.51 8.55 18.49
C GLY A 306 -9.18 7.06 18.58
N VAL A 307 -10.18 6.17 18.38
CA VAL A 307 -9.97 4.72 18.42
C VAL A 307 -9.13 4.27 17.22
N MET A 308 -9.46 4.75 16.02
CA MET A 308 -8.74 4.38 14.79
C MET A 308 -7.29 4.86 14.83
N ALA A 309 -7.07 6.08 15.29
CA ALA A 309 -5.72 6.60 15.50
C ALA A 309 -4.94 5.80 16.57
N ASN A 310 -5.62 5.26 17.59
CA ASN A 310 -4.97 4.42 18.59
C ASN A 310 -4.60 3.04 18.04
N VAL A 311 -5.39 2.47 17.13
CA VAL A 311 -5.06 1.20 16.44
C VAL A 311 -3.74 1.35 15.67
N THR A 312 -3.62 2.38 14.82
CA THR A 312 -2.42 2.60 14.00
C THR A 312 -1.20 2.94 14.85
N ARG A 313 -1.35 3.75 15.90
CA ARG A 313 -0.27 4.04 16.86
C ARG A 313 0.16 2.81 17.65
N THR A 314 -0.77 1.96 18.08
CA THR A 314 -0.45 0.74 18.83
C THR A 314 0.29 -0.25 17.95
N ALA A 315 -0.14 -0.43 16.69
CA ALA A 315 0.59 -1.23 15.71
C ALA A 315 2.02 -0.69 15.49
N SER A 316 2.19 0.64 15.44
CA SER A 316 3.51 1.29 15.27
C SER A 316 4.45 1.12 16.46
N LYS A 317 3.95 0.70 17.64
CA LYS A 317 4.78 0.34 18.80
C LYS A 317 5.27 -1.10 18.73
N LEU A 318 4.69 -1.93 17.87
CA LEU A 318 5.16 -3.29 17.66
C LEU A 318 6.55 -3.21 17.03
N GLN A 319 7.52 -3.76 17.72
CA GLN A 319 8.86 -3.95 17.19
C GLN A 319 8.94 -5.39 16.69
N ALA A 320 9.60 -5.60 15.55
CA ALA A 320 10.13 -6.92 15.27
C ALA A 320 11.15 -7.20 16.38
N SER A 321 10.86 -8.16 17.27
CA SER A 321 11.84 -8.62 18.26
C SER A 321 13.18 -8.81 17.57
N LEU A 322 14.27 -8.28 18.14
CA LEU A 322 15.65 -8.40 17.63
C LEU A 322 15.81 -9.76 16.96
N VAL A 323 15.76 -9.79 15.62
CA VAL A 323 15.60 -11.03 14.86
C VAL A 323 16.96 -11.73 14.93
N PRO A 324 17.12 -12.85 15.67
CA PRO A 324 18.34 -13.63 15.54
C PRO A 324 18.49 -14.06 14.07
N ALA A 325 19.73 -14.18 13.58
CA ALA A 325 20.03 -14.42 12.16
C ALA A 325 19.36 -15.66 11.53
N ASN A 326 18.66 -16.49 12.31
CA ASN A 326 18.05 -17.76 11.92
C ASN A 326 16.51 -17.80 12.07
N VAL A 327 15.80 -16.66 12.08
CA VAL A 327 14.32 -16.67 12.10
C VAL A 327 13.79 -17.11 10.74
N LEU A 328 12.98 -18.17 10.72
CA LEU A 328 12.33 -18.68 9.52
C LEU A 328 11.35 -17.64 8.97
N GLN A 329 11.34 -17.46 7.65
CA GLN A 329 10.39 -16.59 6.97
C GLN A 329 9.39 -17.45 6.20
N CYS A 330 8.13 -17.01 6.20
CA CYS A 330 7.10 -17.61 5.37
C CYS A 330 7.48 -17.42 3.90
N SER A 331 7.63 -18.50 3.14
CA SER A 331 8.06 -18.40 1.74
C SER A 331 7.11 -17.67 0.82
N PHE A 332 5.81 -17.73 1.13
CA PHE A 332 4.80 -17.05 0.34
C PHE A 332 4.80 -15.53 0.62
N CYS A 333 4.60 -15.13 1.88
CA CYS A 333 4.38 -13.72 2.23
C CYS A 333 5.58 -13.01 2.90
N GLY A 334 6.70 -13.69 3.12
CA GLY A 334 7.91 -13.16 3.77
C GLY A 334 7.77 -12.89 5.28
N ALA A 335 6.63 -13.17 5.90
CA ALA A 335 6.42 -12.91 7.32
C ALA A 335 7.39 -13.73 8.19
N PHE A 336 8.01 -13.09 9.18
CA PHE A 336 8.82 -13.78 10.17
C PHE A 336 7.96 -14.75 10.99
N MET A 337 8.46 -15.97 11.14
CA MET A 337 7.86 -17.04 11.93
C MET A 337 8.73 -17.25 13.17
N LEU A 338 8.22 -16.86 14.32
CA LEU A 338 8.85 -17.20 15.59
C LEU A 338 8.59 -18.69 15.83
N ASN A 339 9.66 -19.49 15.95
CA ASN A 339 9.57 -20.93 16.19
C ASN A 339 8.48 -21.23 17.21
N SER A 340 7.44 -21.96 16.79
CA SER A 340 6.57 -22.65 17.74
C SER A 340 7.45 -23.63 18.50
N GLY A 341 7.72 -23.35 19.77
CA GLY A 341 8.44 -24.28 20.62
C GLY A 341 7.75 -25.65 20.61
N ASN A 342 8.55 -26.69 20.39
CA ASN A 342 8.24 -28.12 20.49
C ASN A 342 7.16 -28.70 19.57
N ASN A 343 7.62 -29.39 18.51
CA ASN A 343 7.50 -30.85 18.45
C ASN A 343 8.83 -31.40 17.90
N GLY A 344 9.44 -32.32 18.65
CA GLY A 344 10.81 -32.77 18.40
C GLY A 344 11.01 -33.41 17.03
N ALA A 345 12.00 -32.89 16.30
CA ALA A 345 12.81 -33.64 15.35
C ALA A 345 14.15 -32.90 15.21
N ALA A 346 15.06 -33.19 16.13
CA ALA A 346 16.48 -32.96 15.92
C ALA A 346 16.96 -33.99 14.87
N ASP A 347 16.83 -33.61 13.60
CA ASP A 347 17.68 -34.03 12.47
C ASP A 347 16.97 -33.67 11.17
N THR A 348 17.31 -32.51 10.61
CA THR A 348 17.13 -32.27 9.18
C THR A 348 18.44 -31.72 8.63
N THR A 349 19.16 -32.61 7.97
CA THR A 349 20.22 -32.28 7.02
C THR A 349 19.70 -31.24 6.01
N ALA A 350 20.59 -30.37 5.54
CA ALA A 350 20.31 -29.17 4.75
C ALA A 350 19.62 -29.40 3.36
N ALA A 351 19.15 -30.62 3.07
CA ALA A 351 18.64 -31.03 1.77
C ALA A 351 17.10 -31.10 1.66
N ASN A 352 16.34 -30.86 2.74
CA ASN A 352 14.86 -30.87 2.72
C ASN A 352 14.26 -29.71 3.53
N ARG A 353 14.66 -28.46 3.25
CA ARG A 353 13.89 -27.28 3.70
C ARG A 353 12.61 -27.19 2.87
N ALA A 354 11.58 -27.96 3.22
CA ALA A 354 10.23 -27.63 2.80
C ALA A 354 9.99 -26.17 3.20
N LEU A 355 9.64 -25.31 2.25
CA LEU A 355 9.44 -23.91 2.56
C LEU A 355 8.26 -23.78 3.53
N GLU A 356 8.54 -23.34 4.76
CA GLU A 356 7.52 -23.21 5.79
C GLU A 356 6.57 -22.05 5.49
N LEU A 357 5.27 -22.29 5.68
CA LEU A 357 4.24 -21.25 5.58
C LEU A 357 3.81 -20.79 6.97
N CYS A 358 3.54 -19.49 7.11
CA CYS A 358 2.90 -18.98 8.31
C CYS A 358 1.45 -19.45 8.42
N TYR A 359 0.90 -19.38 9.63
CA TYR A 359 -0.48 -19.75 9.95
C TYR A 359 -1.51 -19.20 8.96
N ALA A 360 -1.42 -17.90 8.67
CA ALA A 360 -2.37 -17.23 7.77
C ALA A 360 -2.27 -17.75 6.33
N CYS A 361 -1.04 -17.87 5.78
CA CYS A 361 -0.84 -18.41 4.44
C CYS A 361 -1.33 -19.86 4.32
N ASN A 362 -1.13 -20.67 5.37
CA ASN A 362 -1.63 -22.04 5.37
C ASN A 362 -3.16 -22.12 5.28
N ARG A 363 -3.89 -21.14 5.82
CA ARG A 363 -5.36 -21.05 5.74
C ARG A 363 -5.88 -20.45 4.43
N SER A 364 -5.00 -19.83 3.65
CA SER A 364 -5.35 -19.22 2.36
C SER A 364 -5.06 -20.12 1.16
N ARG A 365 -4.56 -21.34 1.40
CA ARG A 365 -4.25 -22.31 0.35
C ARG A 365 -5.50 -22.70 -0.48
N PRO A 366 -5.33 -23.10 -1.75
CA PRO A 366 -6.36 -23.79 -2.49
C PRO A 366 -6.85 -25.02 -1.71
N GLU A 367 -8.15 -25.31 -1.78
CA GLU A 367 -8.68 -26.55 -1.21
C GLU A 367 -8.31 -27.71 -2.13
N VAL A 368 -7.90 -28.84 -1.57
CA VAL A 368 -7.75 -30.08 -2.35
C VAL A 368 -9.15 -30.53 -2.71
N THR A 369 -9.53 -30.46 -3.99
CA THR A 369 -10.76 -31.07 -4.48
C THR A 369 -10.69 -32.58 -4.22
N CYS A 370 -11.46 -33.05 -3.24
CA CYS A 370 -11.66 -34.48 -2.97
C CYS A 370 -12.40 -35.18 -4.12
#